data_AF-A0A1F2PC62-F1
#
_entry.id   AF-A0A1F2PC62-F1
#
_cell.length_a   1.000
_cell.length_b   1.000
_cell.length_c   1.000
_cell.angle_alpha   90.00
_cell.angle_beta   90.00
_cell.angle_gamma   90.00
#
_symmetry.space_group_name_H-M   'P 1'
#
loop_
_entity.id
_entity.type
_entity.pdbx_description
1 polymer ?
#
loop_
_entity_poly.entity_id
_entity_poly.type
_entity_poly.pdbx_seq_one_letter_code
_entity_poly.pdbx_strand_id
1 'polypeptide(L)' 'MNKYRKLQTIKHALQYYITRPDANPKDIEQEKVLLEKIKEDIRTLKSKWYGSGAKG' A
#
# COMPACT_ATOMS: atom_id res chain seq x y z
N MET A 1 13.14 7.72 7.19
CA MET A 1 11.73 7.43 6.81
C MET A 1 11.42 5.98 7.16
N ASN A 2 10.46 5.73 8.06
CA ASN A 2 10.13 4.36 8.49
C ASN A 2 9.41 3.56 7.37
N LYS A 3 9.52 2.23 7.38
CA LYS A 3 8.97 1.34 6.34
C LYS A 3 7.46 1.54 6.16
N TYR A 4 6.74 1.77 7.25
CA TYR A 4 5.30 2.04 7.24
C TYR A 4 4.95 3.31 6.45
N ARG A 5 5.65 4.42 6.68
CA ARG A 5 5.44 5.68 5.95
C ARG A 5 5.79 5.56 4.47
N LYS A 6 6.82 4.76 4.12
CA LYS A 6 7.13 4.43 2.71
C LYS A 6 5.96 3.75 2.02
N LEU A 7 5.39 2.72 2.65
CA LEU A 7 4.25 1.99 2.08
C LEU A 7 3.00 2.87 1.95
N GLN A 8 2.74 3.76 2.92
CA GLN A 8 1.63 4.72 2.81
C GLN A 8 1.82 5.73 1.66
N THR A 9 3.06 6.22 1.45
CA THR A 9 3.37 7.08 0.29
C THR A 9 3.15 6.34 -1.03
N ILE A 10 3.65 5.11 -1.14
CA ILE A 10 3.46 4.28 -2.35
C ILE A 10 1.97 4.03 -2.59
N LYS A 11 1.23 3.61 -1.56
CA LYS A 11 -0.23 3.42 -1.64
C LYS A 11 -0.93 4.66 -2.20
N HIS A 12 -0.58 5.84 -1.71
CA HIS A 12 -1.23 7.08 -2.16
C HIS A 12 -0.89 7.41 -3.62
N ALA A 13 0.37 7.22 -4.02
CA ALA A 13 0.80 7.40 -5.41
C ALA A 13 0.07 6.45 -6.37
N LEU A 14 -0.07 5.18 -5.98
CA LEU A 14 -0.81 4.17 -6.75
C LEU A 14 -2.28 4.54 -6.89
N GLN A 15 -2.93 4.95 -5.80
CA GLN A 15 -4.33 5.39 -5.82
C GLN A 15 -4.53 6.59 -6.74
N TYR A 16 -3.59 7.53 -6.78
CA TYR A 16 -3.66 8.66 -7.71
C TYR A 16 -3.49 8.20 -9.16
N TYR A 17 -2.49 7.36 -9.44
CA TYR A 17 -2.20 6.90 -10.80
C TYR A 17 -3.36 6.13 -11.43
N ILE A 18 -4.02 5.23 -10.68
CA ILE A 18 -5.16 4.47 -11.19
C ILE A 18 -6.42 5.32 -11.44
N THR A 19 -6.48 6.54 -10.90
CA THR A 19 -7.60 7.49 -11.10
C THR A 19 -7.36 8.47 -12.24
N ARG A 20 -6.16 8.48 -12.83
CA ARG A 20 -5.84 9.40 -13.91
C ARG A 20 -6.61 9.04 -15.18
N PRO A 21 -7.26 10.02 -15.84
CA PRO A 21 -8.06 9.77 -17.05
C PRO A 21 -7.20 9.37 -18.26
N ASP A 22 -5.91 9.66 -18.22
CA ASP A 22 -4.93 9.40 -19.29
C ASP A 22 -4.02 8.20 -19.01
N ALA A 23 -4.29 7.43 -17.94
CA ALA A 23 -3.51 6.25 -17.61
C ALA A 23 -3.81 5.08 -18.57
N ASN A 24 -2.75 4.38 -18.99
CA ASN A 24 -2.86 3.21 -19.85
C ASN A 24 -3.60 2.07 -19.12
N PRO A 25 -4.68 1.52 -19.70
CA PRO A 25 -5.49 0.47 -19.06
C PRO A 25 -4.69 -0.77 -18.62
N LYS A 26 -3.66 -1.17 -19.38
CA LYS A 26 -2.80 -2.31 -19.00
C LYS A 26 -1.97 -2.02 -17.75
N ASP A 27 -1.44 -0.81 -17.66
CA ASP A 27 -0.68 -0.36 -16.50
C ASP A 27 -1.62 -0.24 -15.29
N ILE A 28 -2.85 0.25 -15.47
CA ILE A 28 -3.86 0.32 -14.40
C ILE A 28 -4.11 -1.07 -13.76
N GLU A 29 -4.19 -2.14 -14.56
CA GLU A 29 -4.41 -3.48 -14.02
C GLU A 29 -3.23 -3.95 -13.15
N GLN A 30 -2.00 -3.73 -13.62
CA GLN A 30 -0.79 -4.04 -12.85
C GLN A 30 -0.70 -3.21 -11.56
N GLU A 31 -1.03 -1.92 -11.63
CA GLU A 31 -0.96 -1.01 -10.49
C GLU A 31 -2.04 -1.31 -9.44
N LYS A 32 -3.21 -1.83 -9.85
CA LYS A 32 -4.23 -2.36 -8.92
C LYS A 32 -3.72 -3.58 -8.16
N VAL A 33 -3.06 -4.52 -8.83
CA VAL A 33 -2.46 -5.70 -8.17
C VAL A 33 -1.38 -5.27 -7.17
N LEU A 34 -0.53 -4.31 -7.55
CA LEU A 34 0.49 -3.75 -6.66
C LEU A 34 -0.14 -3.04 -5.45
N LEU A 35 -1.21 -2.26 -5.66
CA LEU A 35 -1.93 -1.57 -4.60
C LEU A 35 -2.47 -2.54 -3.54
N GLU A 36 -3.02 -3.70 -3.95
CA GLU A 36 -3.49 -4.71 -3.00
C GLU A 36 -2.34 -5.32 -2.18
N LYS A 37 -1.20 -5.63 -2.82
CA LYS A 37 0.02 -6.08 -2.11
C LYS A 37 0.49 -5.07 -1.06
N ILE A 38 0.51 -3.78 -1.42
CA ILE A 38 0.92 -2.72 -0.50
C ILE A 38 -0.07 -2.57 0.67
N LYS A 39 -1.38 -2.72 0.42
CA LYS A 39 -2.39 -2.72 1.49
C LYS A 39 -2.18 -3.90 2.46
N GLU A 40 -1.86 -5.07 1.95
CA GLU A 40 -1.56 -6.26 2.77
C GLU A 40 -0.29 -6.07 3.60
N ASP A 41 0.78 -5.53 3.02
CA ASP A 41 2.03 -5.21 3.75
C ASP A 41 1.79 -4.20 4.88
N ILE A 42 0.97 -3.17 4.64
CA ILE A 42 0.56 -2.19 5.66
C ILE A 42 -0.23 -2.89 6.78
N ARG A 43 -1.17 -3.79 6.44
CA ARG A 43 -1.95 -4.55 7.43
C ARG A 43 -1.06 -5.48 8.25
N THR A 44 -0.14 -6.19 7.62
CA THR A 44 0.82 -7.10 8.28
C THR A 44 1.76 -6.33 9.20
N LEU A 45 2.29 -5.20 8.76
CA LEU A 45 3.07 -4.32 9.63
C LEU A 45 2.22 -3.83 10.80
N LYS A 46 1.03 -3.30 10.56
CA LYS A 46 0.14 -2.87 11.64
C LYS A 46 -0.08 -4.01 12.63
N SER A 47 -0.47 -5.20 12.17
CA SER A 47 -0.67 -6.38 13.02
C SER A 47 0.57 -6.74 13.86
N LYS A 48 1.78 -6.73 13.29
CA LYS A 48 3.02 -6.96 14.04
C LYS A 48 3.25 -5.93 15.15
N TRP A 49 2.96 -4.66 14.89
CA TRP A 49 3.13 -3.59 15.87
C TRP A 49 2.10 -3.69 17.01
N TYR A 50 0.84 -4.00 16.70
CA TYR A 50 -0.22 -4.15 17.72
C TYR A 50 -0.17 -5.51 18.45
N GLY A 51 0.28 -6.58 17.79
CA GLY A 51 0.45 -7.92 18.37
C GLY A 51 1.68 -8.06 19.26
N SER A 52 2.71 -7.24 19.06
CA SER A 52 3.89 -7.19 19.93
C SER A 52 3.66 -6.32 21.18
N GLY A 53 2.57 -5.54 21.23
CA GLY A 53 2.18 -4.71 22.38
C GLY A 53 1.17 -5.35 23.33
N ALA A 54 0.66 -6.55 23.02
CA ALA A 54 -0.33 -7.27 23.82
C ALA A 54 0.28 -8.34 24.76
N LYS A 55 1.62 -8.37 24.88
CA LYS A 55 2.35 -9.14 25.91
C LYS A 55 3.26 -8.19 26.66
N GLY A 56 2.67 -7.40 27.55
CA GLY A 56 3.34 -6.52 28.50
C GLY A 56 2.51 -6.48 29.76
#